data_AF-A0A1J5MQ68-F1
#
_entry.id   AF-A0A1J5MQ68-F1
#
_cell.length_a   1.000
_cell.length_b   1.000
_cell.length_c   1.000
_cell.angle_alpha   90.00
_cell.angle_beta   90.00
_cell.angle_gamma   90.00
#
_symmetry.space_group_name_H-M   'P 1'
#
loop_
_entity.id
_entity.type
_entity.pdbx_description
1 polymer ?
#
loop_
_entity_poly.entity_id
_entity_poly.type
_entity_poly.pdbx_seq_one_letter_code
_entity_poly.pdbx_strand_id
1 'polypeptide(L)'
;MSDALFEIRDLRLSFPDLAHKPLFGSAPRIEVLKGLSFDIARGDVVGIVGGSGSGKSTLGRAMIRLLDVESGEIRFDGTEISQLGETDLRPLRRRMQMIFQDPMSSLNPRHTVARLIAGPLHLHGFDQIRARVDQALSQVGLPLSFRSRYPHELSGGQRQRVGIARAIATEPEFILADEVVSGLDVSSQAQVLNLLERLVSDMGLTLGFISHDLSVVRRLCKTTLVLHRGEIVEQAETAALFGAPTAQYTRDLLDAIPLPEVTPGWLG
;
A
#
# COMPACT_ATOMS: atom_id res chain seq x y z
N MET A 1 14.16 -22.33 -5.19
CA MET A 1 14.32 -21.06 -4.46
C MET A 1 13.00 -20.34 -4.61
N SER A 2 12.39 -19.87 -3.52
CA SER A 2 11.08 -19.21 -3.56
C SER A 2 11.17 -17.97 -4.47
N ASP A 3 10.16 -17.74 -5.31
CA ASP A 3 10.00 -16.51 -6.10
C ASP A 3 9.37 -15.37 -5.26
N ALA A 4 9.53 -15.46 -3.94
CA ALA A 4 8.94 -14.53 -2.98
C ALA A 4 9.80 -13.26 -2.91
N LEU A 5 9.14 -12.11 -3.05
CA LEU A 5 9.74 -10.82 -2.72
C LEU A 5 9.72 -10.57 -1.22
N PHE A 6 8.60 -10.90 -0.56
CA PHE A 6 8.49 -10.87 0.89
C PHE A 6 8.18 -12.26 1.44
N GLU A 7 8.84 -12.61 2.54
CA GLU A 7 8.47 -13.74 3.40
C GLU A 7 8.28 -13.22 4.82
N ILE A 8 7.06 -13.39 5.35
CA ILE A 8 6.69 -12.94 6.69
C ILE A 8 6.41 -14.17 7.56
N ARG A 9 7.02 -14.27 8.75
CA ARG A 9 6.86 -15.40 9.67
C ARG A 9 6.64 -14.93 11.11
N ASP A 10 5.58 -15.42 11.75
CA ASP A 10 5.19 -15.12 13.14
C ASP A 10 5.34 -13.63 13.53
N LEU A 11 4.90 -12.73 12.64
CA LEU A 11 5.07 -11.29 12.83
C LEU A 11 4.18 -10.79 13.96
N ARG A 12 4.80 -10.20 14.99
CA ARG A 12 4.09 -9.61 16.14
C ARG A 12 4.47 -8.16 16.34
N LEU A 13 3.48 -7.36 16.71
CA LEU A 13 3.66 -5.95 16.99
C LEU A 13 2.62 -5.49 18.00
N SER A 14 3.10 -4.87 19.07
CA SER A 14 2.25 -4.25 20.10
C SER A 14 2.56 -2.77 20.29
N PHE A 15 1.54 -1.99 20.66
CA PHE A 15 1.71 -0.58 21.04
C PHE A 15 1.45 -0.37 22.53
N PRO A 16 2.11 0.62 23.17
CA PRO A 16 1.75 1.02 24.52
C PRO A 16 0.36 1.65 24.53
N ASP A 17 -0.52 1.15 25.38
CA ASP A 17 -1.84 1.67 25.64
C ASP A 17 -1.77 2.81 26.64
N LEU A 18 -1.58 4.02 26.10
CA LEU A 18 -1.48 5.23 26.91
C LEU A 18 -2.81 5.59 27.59
N ALA A 19 -3.96 5.11 27.10
CA ALA A 19 -5.25 5.40 27.71
C ALA A 19 -5.44 4.67 29.04
N HIS A 20 -4.83 3.50 29.20
CA HIS A 20 -4.85 2.70 30.43
C HIS A 20 -3.52 2.73 31.18
N LYS A 21 -2.71 3.77 30.98
CA LYS A 21 -1.42 3.90 31.66
C LYS A 21 -1.64 4.10 33.18
N PRO A 22 -1.07 3.25 34.05
CA PRO A 22 -1.15 3.44 35.50
C PRO A 22 -0.32 4.67 35.94
N LEU A 23 -0.67 5.24 37.11
CA LEU A 23 0.06 6.36 37.72
C LEU A 23 1.55 6.05 37.98
N PHE A 24 1.88 4.77 38.16
CA PHE A 24 3.24 4.27 38.29
C PHE A 24 3.44 3.04 37.39
N GLY A 25 4.54 3.01 36.63
CA GLY A 25 4.90 1.89 35.74
C GLY A 25 4.74 2.18 34.23
N SER A 26 5.05 1.18 33.41
CA SER A 26 4.86 1.22 31.96
C SER A 26 3.37 1.06 31.60
N ALA A 27 2.99 1.64 30.47
CA ALA A 27 1.66 1.40 29.90
C ALA A 27 1.49 -0.08 29.52
N PRO A 28 0.30 -0.69 29.72
CA PRO A 28 0.02 -2.02 29.20
C PRO A 28 0.19 -2.02 27.67
N ARG A 29 0.54 -3.16 27.08
CA ARG A 29 0.74 -3.27 25.62
C ARG A 29 -0.49 -3.90 24.98
N ILE A 30 -0.98 -3.31 23.90
CA ILE A 30 -2.02 -3.88 23.05
C ILE A 30 -1.33 -4.53 21.85
N GLU A 31 -1.43 -5.85 21.73
CA GLU A 31 -0.96 -6.59 20.56
C GLU A 31 -1.89 -6.30 19.38
N VAL A 32 -1.32 -5.71 18.31
CA VAL A 32 -2.04 -5.32 17.10
C VAL A 32 -1.83 -6.32 15.96
N LEU A 33 -0.65 -6.95 15.89
CA LEU A 33 -0.36 -8.06 14.98
C LEU A 33 -0.01 -9.29 15.83
N LYS A 34 -0.67 -10.42 15.57
CA LYS A 34 -0.68 -11.60 16.45
C LYS A 34 -0.10 -12.84 15.78
N GLY A 35 1.13 -12.75 15.27
CA GLY A 35 1.83 -13.88 14.68
C GLY A 35 1.46 -14.12 13.22
N LEU A 36 1.48 -13.06 12.41
CA LEU A 36 1.11 -13.15 11.00
C LEU A 36 2.19 -13.85 10.17
N SER A 37 1.79 -14.78 9.29
CA SER A 37 2.70 -15.48 8.38
C SER A 37 2.11 -15.58 6.98
N PHE A 38 2.84 -15.12 5.97
CA PHE A 38 2.45 -15.17 4.56
C PHE A 38 3.64 -14.81 3.65
N ASP A 39 3.49 -15.05 2.35
CA ASP A 39 4.46 -14.68 1.32
C ASP A 39 3.83 -13.76 0.28
N ILE A 40 4.65 -12.90 -0.33
CA ILE A 40 4.28 -12.10 -1.49
C ILE A 40 5.25 -12.45 -2.63
N ALA A 41 4.71 -12.98 -3.73
CA ALA A 41 5.50 -13.27 -4.92
C ALA A 41 5.88 -11.99 -5.69
N ARG A 42 6.98 -12.03 -6.43
CA ARG A 42 7.38 -10.92 -7.30
C ARG A 42 6.35 -10.66 -8.40
N GLY A 43 6.13 -9.38 -8.68
CA GLY A 43 5.17 -8.92 -9.70
C GLY A 43 3.71 -9.19 -9.33
N ASP A 44 3.43 -9.68 -8.11
CA ASP A 44 2.08 -9.95 -7.66
C ASP A 44 1.42 -8.71 -7.03
N VAL A 45 0.10 -8.70 -7.06
CA VAL A 45 -0.72 -7.66 -6.41
C VAL A 45 -1.52 -8.31 -5.29
N VAL A 46 -1.14 -8.02 -4.05
CA VAL A 46 -1.71 -8.60 -2.85
C VAL A 46 -2.62 -7.59 -2.16
N GLY A 47 -3.89 -7.93 -2.05
CA GLY A 47 -4.89 -7.16 -1.30
C GLY A 47 -4.79 -7.44 0.19
N ILE A 48 -4.81 -6.40 1.01
CA ILE A 48 -4.87 -6.50 2.48
C ILE A 48 -6.18 -5.84 2.91
N VAL A 49 -7.14 -6.66 3.34
CA VAL A 49 -8.52 -6.23 3.59
C VAL A 49 -8.97 -6.54 5.01
N GLY A 50 -10.08 -5.95 5.44
CA GLY A 50 -10.60 -6.09 6.80
C GLY A 50 -11.24 -4.81 7.31
N GLY A 51 -12.01 -4.91 8.39
CA GLY A 51 -12.71 -3.78 9.01
C GLY A 51 -11.76 -2.71 9.58
N SER A 52 -12.33 -1.60 10.02
CA SER A 52 -11.58 -0.58 10.74
C SER A 52 -10.90 -1.17 11.98
N GLY A 53 -9.64 -0.80 12.22
CA GLY A 53 -8.87 -1.29 13.37
C GLY A 53 -8.38 -2.74 13.28
N SER A 54 -8.52 -3.43 12.12
CA SER A 54 -8.08 -4.83 12.00
C SER A 54 -6.56 -5.05 11.93
N GLY A 55 -5.78 -3.98 11.74
CA GLY A 55 -4.32 -4.02 11.67
C GLY A 55 -3.69 -3.85 10.29
N LYS A 56 -4.47 -3.58 9.22
CA LYS A 56 -3.98 -3.48 7.83
C LYS A 56 -2.82 -2.49 7.62
N SER A 57 -3.02 -1.22 7.99
CA SER A 57 -1.98 -0.19 7.84
C SER A 57 -0.80 -0.43 8.77
N THR A 58 -1.02 -1.06 9.94
CA THR A 58 0.05 -1.49 10.84
C THR A 58 0.90 -2.59 10.18
N LEU A 59 0.26 -3.61 9.60
CA LEU A 59 0.94 -4.68 8.86
C LEU A 59 1.76 -4.10 7.71
N GLY A 60 1.14 -3.29 6.84
CA GLY A 60 1.83 -2.70 5.71
C GLY A 60 3.07 -1.90 6.13
N ARG A 61 2.93 -1.02 7.14
CA ARG A 61 4.04 -0.20 7.65
C ARG A 61 5.13 -1.04 8.35
N ALA A 62 4.76 -2.13 9.02
CA ALA A 62 5.71 -3.06 9.60
C ALA A 62 6.54 -3.78 8.52
N MET A 63 5.90 -4.26 7.44
CA MET A 63 6.58 -4.94 6.32
C MET A 63 7.71 -4.09 5.72
N ILE A 64 7.49 -2.79 5.54
CA ILE A 64 8.49 -1.87 4.98
C ILE A 64 9.38 -1.20 6.04
N ARG A 65 9.38 -1.70 7.28
CA ARG A 65 10.17 -1.18 8.42
C ARG A 65 10.02 0.34 8.63
N LEU A 66 8.77 0.81 8.54
CA LEU A 66 8.35 2.12 9.09
C LEU A 66 7.89 2.00 10.55
N LEU A 67 7.53 0.78 10.98
CA LEU A 67 7.29 0.44 12.37
C LEU A 67 8.24 -0.68 12.77
N ASP A 68 8.80 -0.58 13.97
CA ASP A 68 9.58 -1.66 14.55
C ASP A 68 8.67 -2.79 15.02
N VAL A 69 9.12 -4.01 14.78
CA VAL A 69 8.40 -5.23 15.10
C VAL A 69 8.95 -5.82 16.39
N GLU A 70 8.08 -6.41 17.19
CA GLU A 70 8.44 -6.95 18.50
C GLU A 70 9.09 -8.32 18.36
N SER A 71 8.57 -9.15 17.45
CA SER A 71 9.14 -10.44 17.11
C SER A 71 8.68 -10.88 15.72
N GLY A 72 9.26 -11.98 15.26
CA GLY A 72 9.01 -12.55 13.94
C GLY A 72 10.02 -12.10 12.88
N GLU A 73 9.86 -12.68 11.70
CA GLU A 73 10.78 -12.52 10.58
C GLU A 73 10.10 -11.79 9.43
N ILE A 74 10.77 -10.78 8.91
CA ILE A 74 10.47 -10.12 7.65
C ILE A 74 11.71 -10.35 6.78
N ARG A 75 11.57 -11.13 5.72
CA ARG A 75 12.57 -11.17 4.64
C ARG A 75 12.08 -10.37 3.46
N PHE A 76 12.96 -9.55 2.91
CA PHE A 76 12.78 -8.87 1.64
C PHE A 76 13.89 -9.31 0.69
N ASP A 77 13.52 -9.91 -0.43
CA ASP A 77 14.48 -10.42 -1.43
C ASP A 77 15.54 -11.35 -0.79
N GLY A 78 15.06 -12.31 0.02
CA GLY A 78 15.91 -13.26 0.75
C GLY A 78 16.74 -12.66 1.90
N THR A 79 16.75 -11.34 2.08
CA THR A 79 17.46 -10.66 3.17
C THR A 79 16.53 -10.47 4.36
N GLU A 80 16.92 -10.95 5.55
CA GLU A 80 16.18 -10.67 6.78
C GLU A 80 16.32 -9.19 7.16
N ILE A 81 15.20 -8.49 7.26
CA ILE A 81 15.14 -7.06 7.54
C ILE A 81 14.47 -6.72 8.87
N SER A 82 14.03 -7.70 9.68
CA SER A 82 13.27 -7.44 10.93
C SER A 82 13.98 -6.51 11.92
N GLN A 83 15.29 -6.68 12.07
CA GLN A 83 16.10 -6.02 13.11
C GLN A 83 17.24 -5.18 12.55
N LEU A 84 17.27 -4.96 11.23
CA LEU A 84 18.28 -4.08 10.61
C LEU A 84 18.18 -2.66 11.16
N GLY A 85 19.34 -2.05 11.38
CA GLY A 85 19.47 -0.64 11.72
C GLY A 85 19.30 0.27 10.50
N GLU A 86 19.20 1.59 10.75
CA GLU A 86 18.92 2.58 9.70
C GLU A 86 19.94 2.57 8.56
N THR A 87 21.23 2.33 8.86
CA THR A 87 22.30 2.28 7.85
C THR A 87 22.05 1.19 6.81
N ASP A 88 21.63 -0.01 7.24
CA ASP A 88 21.41 -1.16 6.37
C ASP A 88 20.00 -1.15 5.74
N LEU A 89 19.03 -0.52 6.40
CA LEU A 89 17.68 -0.32 5.86
C LEU A 89 17.62 0.73 4.75
N ARG A 90 18.45 1.79 4.82
CA ARG A 90 18.36 2.93 3.90
C ARG A 90 18.49 2.56 2.42
N PRO A 91 19.40 1.65 2.01
CA PRO A 91 19.44 1.14 0.63
C PRO A 91 18.17 0.36 0.26
N LEU A 92 17.60 -0.41 1.19
CA LEU A 92 16.39 -1.20 0.95
C LEU A 92 15.15 -0.33 0.82
N ARG A 93 15.07 0.79 1.56
CA ARG A 93 13.98 1.79 1.42
C ARG A 93 13.90 2.39 0.02
N ARG A 94 14.99 2.44 -0.75
CA ARG A 94 14.92 2.84 -2.16
C ARG A 94 14.08 1.86 -3.01
N ARG A 95 14.11 0.57 -2.64
CA ARG A 95 13.45 -0.55 -3.32
C ARG A 95 11.99 -0.75 -2.84
N MET A 96 11.64 -0.18 -1.68
CA MET A 96 10.31 -0.27 -1.06
C MET A 96 9.72 1.14 -0.87
N GLN A 97 8.67 1.48 -1.60
CA GLN A 97 8.04 2.80 -1.52
C GLN A 97 6.60 2.70 -1.01
N MET A 98 6.05 3.82 -0.54
CA MET A 98 4.68 3.89 -0.04
C MET A 98 3.91 5.03 -0.69
N ILE A 99 2.66 4.76 -1.06
CA ILE A 99 1.67 5.74 -1.47
C ILE A 99 0.66 5.85 -0.31
N PHE A 100 0.56 7.05 0.25
CA PHE A 100 -0.32 7.33 1.40
C PHE A 100 -1.76 7.60 0.97
N GLN A 101 -2.69 7.37 1.91
CA GLN A 101 -4.13 7.54 1.75
C GLN A 101 -4.55 8.92 1.26
N ASP A 102 -3.97 9.99 1.81
CA ASP A 102 -4.32 11.36 1.46
C ASP A 102 -3.12 12.09 0.81
N PRO A 103 -3.23 12.46 -0.49
CA PRO A 103 -2.24 13.29 -1.17
C PRO A 103 -2.05 14.66 -0.52
N MET A 104 -3.09 15.23 0.09
CA MET A 104 -3.03 16.58 0.67
C MET A 104 -2.13 16.62 1.90
N SER A 105 -2.26 15.65 2.80
CA SER A 105 -1.38 15.54 3.97
C SER A 105 0.02 15.05 3.63
N SER A 106 0.18 14.25 2.56
CA SER A 106 1.48 13.66 2.20
C SER A 106 2.33 14.49 1.24
N LEU A 107 1.77 15.49 0.55
CA LEU A 107 2.51 16.42 -0.33
C LEU A 107 2.70 17.76 0.39
N ASN A 108 3.95 18.21 0.51
CA ASN A 108 4.23 19.55 1.06
C ASN A 108 3.69 20.63 0.09
N PRO A 109 2.70 21.45 0.50
CA PRO A 109 2.05 22.40 -0.40
C PRO A 109 2.96 23.55 -0.86
N ARG A 110 4.11 23.73 -0.20
CA ARG A 110 5.11 24.77 -0.52
C ARG A 110 6.11 24.34 -1.60
N HIS A 111 6.07 23.07 -2.02
CA HIS A 111 6.98 22.53 -3.02
C HIS A 111 6.26 22.32 -4.35
N THR A 112 6.96 22.58 -5.45
CA THR A 112 6.47 22.26 -6.79
C THR A 112 6.40 20.75 -6.99
N VAL A 113 5.60 20.29 -7.96
CA VAL A 113 5.51 18.88 -8.34
C VAL A 113 6.88 18.29 -8.66
N ALA A 114 7.73 19.00 -9.41
CA ALA A 114 9.08 18.53 -9.69
C ALA A 114 9.91 18.32 -8.42
N ARG A 115 9.82 19.24 -7.45
CA ARG A 115 10.53 19.12 -6.18
C ARG A 115 9.99 17.99 -5.30
N LEU A 116 8.68 17.75 -5.34
CA LEU A 116 8.02 16.66 -4.61
C LEU A 116 8.47 15.30 -5.14
N ILE A 117 8.49 15.12 -6.47
CA ILE A 117 8.95 13.87 -7.11
C ILE A 117 10.47 13.69 -6.95
N ALA A 118 11.24 14.78 -7.01
CA ALA A 118 12.69 14.73 -6.84
C ALA A 118 13.15 14.46 -5.39
N GLY A 119 12.27 14.61 -4.40
CA GLY A 119 12.58 14.40 -2.98
C GLY A 119 13.29 13.07 -2.69
N PRO A 120 12.65 11.91 -2.95
CA PRO A 120 13.27 10.60 -2.74
C PRO A 120 14.52 10.38 -3.60
N LEU A 121 14.55 10.93 -4.82
CA LEU A 121 15.73 10.82 -5.70
C LEU A 121 16.97 11.48 -5.09
N HIS A 122 16.85 12.69 -4.54
CA HIS A 122 17.95 13.34 -3.84
C HIS A 122 18.35 12.59 -2.57
N LEU A 123 17.37 12.10 -1.80
CA LEU A 123 17.62 11.38 -0.55
C LEU A 123 18.46 10.11 -0.76
N HIS A 124 18.24 9.44 -1.89
CA HIS A 124 18.92 8.20 -2.28
C HIS A 124 20.08 8.42 -3.26
N GLY A 125 20.48 9.67 -3.52
CA GLY A 125 21.67 10.00 -4.32
C GLY A 125 21.59 9.58 -5.78
N PHE A 126 20.41 9.71 -6.40
CA PHE A 126 20.25 9.42 -7.84
C PHE A 126 20.86 10.51 -8.72
N ASP A 127 21.38 10.12 -9.87
CA ASP A 127 21.76 11.03 -10.94
C ASP A 127 20.57 11.33 -11.88
N GLN A 128 20.75 12.33 -12.75
CA GLN A 128 19.78 12.70 -13.78
C GLN A 128 18.38 12.96 -13.24
N ILE A 129 18.30 13.60 -12.08
CA ILE A 129 17.06 13.89 -11.34
C ILE A 129 15.96 14.43 -12.24
N ARG A 130 16.27 15.41 -13.10
CA ARG A 130 15.29 16.01 -14.00
C ARG A 130 14.71 14.99 -14.99
N ALA A 131 15.54 14.13 -15.58
CA ALA A 131 15.07 13.12 -16.52
C ALA A 131 14.18 12.08 -15.83
N ARG A 132 14.55 11.66 -14.60
CA ARG A 132 13.73 10.75 -13.79
C ARG A 132 12.39 11.35 -13.38
N VAL A 133 12.35 12.63 -13.02
CA VAL A 133 11.10 13.35 -12.77
C VAL A 133 10.21 13.37 -14.03
N ASP A 134 10.80 13.59 -15.21
CA ASP A 134 10.07 13.65 -16.48
C ASP A 134 9.49 12.29 -16.87
N GLN A 135 10.28 11.23 -16.65
CA GLN A 135 9.86 9.85 -16.83
C GLN A 135 8.71 9.50 -15.88
N ALA A 136 8.84 9.81 -14.59
CA ALA A 136 7.81 9.54 -13.60
C ALA A 136 6.50 10.28 -13.92
N LEU A 137 6.57 11.54 -14.35
CA LEU A 137 5.39 12.30 -14.81
C LEU A 137 4.72 11.63 -16.01
N SER A 138 5.52 11.19 -17.00
CA SER A 138 4.98 10.50 -18.18
C SER A 138 4.32 9.18 -17.82
N GLN A 139 4.94 8.37 -16.94
CA GLN A 139 4.40 7.09 -16.49
C GLN A 139 3.03 7.24 -15.82
N VAL A 140 2.82 8.32 -15.05
CA VAL A 140 1.51 8.62 -14.44
C VAL A 140 0.54 9.39 -15.35
N GLY A 141 0.94 9.66 -16.60
CA GLY A 141 0.13 10.37 -17.59
C GLY A 141 -0.08 11.86 -17.27
N LEU A 142 0.87 12.50 -16.57
CA LEU A 142 0.85 13.94 -16.30
C LEU A 142 1.75 14.68 -17.29
N PRO A 143 1.28 15.78 -17.90
CA PRO A 143 2.11 16.59 -18.80
C PRO A 143 3.35 17.15 -18.10
N LEU A 144 4.46 17.25 -18.82
CA LEU A 144 5.72 17.81 -18.30
C LEU A 144 5.61 19.25 -17.83
N SER A 145 4.60 20.01 -18.29
CA SER A 145 4.28 21.35 -17.80
C SER A 145 3.83 21.38 -16.34
N PHE A 146 3.48 20.22 -15.75
CA PHE A 146 3.11 20.15 -14.33
C PHE A 146 4.30 20.33 -13.41
N ARG A 147 5.54 20.21 -13.90
CA ARG A 147 6.77 20.35 -13.10
C ARG A 147 6.80 21.61 -12.23
N SER A 148 6.35 22.73 -12.77
CA SER A 148 6.34 24.03 -12.08
C SER A 148 5.09 24.28 -11.25
N ARG A 149 4.06 23.42 -11.36
CA ARG A 149 2.82 23.56 -10.58
C ARG A 149 3.04 23.19 -9.13
N TYR A 150 2.18 23.72 -8.28
CA TYR A 150 2.05 23.40 -6.86
C TYR A 150 0.85 22.49 -6.62
N PRO A 151 0.82 21.73 -5.51
CA PRO A 151 -0.29 20.83 -5.19
C PRO A 151 -1.66 21.49 -5.24
N HIS A 152 -1.80 22.75 -4.81
CA HIS A 152 -3.09 23.46 -4.78
C HIS A 152 -3.65 23.78 -6.19
N GLU A 153 -2.82 23.73 -7.24
CA GLU A 153 -3.21 23.97 -8.63
C GLU A 153 -3.69 22.69 -9.37
N LEU A 154 -3.82 21.57 -8.65
CA LEU A 154 -4.14 20.26 -9.19
C LEU A 154 -5.52 19.77 -8.73
N SER A 155 -6.18 18.90 -9.51
CA SER A 155 -7.35 18.15 -9.04
C SER A 155 -6.96 17.04 -8.05
N GLY A 156 -7.93 16.45 -7.35
CA GLY A 156 -7.68 15.32 -6.43
C GLY A 156 -6.95 14.15 -7.10
N GLY A 157 -7.47 13.67 -8.23
CA GLY A 157 -6.82 12.60 -9.01
C GLY A 157 -5.44 12.99 -9.56
N GLN A 158 -5.21 14.25 -9.93
CA GLN A 158 -3.89 14.73 -10.34
C GLN A 158 -2.90 14.73 -9.18
N ARG A 159 -3.32 15.13 -7.97
CA ARG A 159 -2.50 15.05 -6.76
C ARG A 159 -2.15 13.60 -6.42
N GLN A 160 -3.12 12.68 -6.54
CA GLN A 160 -2.87 11.25 -6.35
C GLN A 160 -1.79 10.74 -7.33
N ARG A 161 -1.91 11.10 -8.62
CA ARG A 161 -0.91 10.76 -9.64
C ARG A 161 0.47 11.34 -9.33
N VAL A 162 0.57 12.54 -8.76
CA VAL A 162 1.86 13.08 -8.27
C VAL A 162 2.42 12.25 -7.12
N GLY A 163 1.57 11.80 -6.19
CA GLY A 163 1.96 10.88 -5.12
C GLY A 163 2.50 9.55 -5.65
N ILE A 164 1.83 8.98 -6.66
CA ILE A 164 2.28 7.77 -7.36
C ILE A 164 3.62 8.04 -8.08
N ALA A 165 3.73 9.15 -8.82
CA ALA A 165 4.95 9.55 -9.53
C ALA A 165 6.15 9.66 -8.59
N ARG A 166 5.94 10.24 -7.40
CA ARG A 166 6.97 10.33 -6.35
C ARG A 166 7.43 8.96 -5.90
N ALA A 167 6.52 8.00 -5.72
CA ALA A 167 6.86 6.64 -5.29
C ALA A 167 7.60 5.86 -6.40
N ILE A 168 7.14 5.93 -7.66
CA ILE A 168 7.76 5.15 -8.76
C ILE A 168 9.08 5.75 -9.27
N ALA A 169 9.38 7.02 -8.97
CA ALA A 169 10.57 7.70 -9.50
C ALA A 169 11.89 6.98 -9.13
N THR A 170 11.93 6.28 -8.00
CA THR A 170 13.09 5.49 -7.56
C THR A 170 13.19 4.13 -8.23
N GLU A 171 12.24 3.78 -9.12
CA GLU A 171 12.09 2.46 -9.75
C GLU A 171 12.07 1.33 -8.69
N PRO A 172 11.13 1.36 -7.73
CA PRO A 172 11.07 0.38 -6.65
C PRO A 172 10.61 -1.00 -7.15
N GLU A 173 10.97 -2.04 -6.40
CA GLU A 173 10.47 -3.41 -6.61
C GLU A 173 9.14 -3.64 -5.89
N PHE A 174 8.91 -2.91 -4.79
CA PHE A 174 7.68 -2.98 -4.01
C PHE A 174 7.08 -1.61 -3.74
N ILE A 175 5.76 -1.51 -3.89
CA ILE A 175 4.98 -0.37 -3.41
C ILE A 175 3.91 -0.86 -2.44
N LEU A 176 3.80 -0.18 -1.30
CA LEU A 176 2.64 -0.26 -0.41
C LEU A 176 1.67 0.89 -0.73
N ALA A 177 0.48 0.56 -1.20
CA ALA A 177 -0.61 1.49 -1.42
C ALA A 177 -1.63 1.40 -0.27
N ASP A 178 -1.65 2.40 0.60
CA ASP A 178 -2.53 2.46 1.77
C ASP A 178 -3.76 3.34 1.48
N GLU A 179 -4.92 2.73 1.18
CA GLU A 179 -6.21 3.41 0.96
C GLU A 179 -6.17 4.52 -0.12
N VAL A 180 -5.34 4.31 -1.15
CA VAL A 180 -4.95 5.33 -2.15
C VAL A 180 -6.04 5.78 -3.10
N VAL A 181 -7.17 5.07 -3.13
CA VAL A 181 -8.36 5.43 -3.91
C VAL A 181 -9.52 5.89 -3.04
N SER A 182 -9.35 5.86 -1.71
CA SER A 182 -10.41 6.29 -0.80
C SER A 182 -10.72 7.77 -0.98
N GLY A 183 -12.01 8.12 -0.97
CA GLY A 183 -12.47 9.51 -1.13
C GLY A 183 -12.35 10.09 -2.55
N LEU A 184 -11.97 9.29 -3.55
CA LEU A 184 -12.05 9.68 -4.96
C LEU A 184 -13.46 9.42 -5.52
N ASP A 185 -13.86 10.21 -6.52
CA ASP A 185 -15.04 9.89 -7.33
C ASP A 185 -14.79 8.63 -8.17
N VAL A 186 -15.87 7.96 -8.61
CA VAL A 186 -15.81 6.68 -9.34
C VAL A 186 -14.93 6.75 -10.60
N SER A 187 -14.96 7.88 -11.33
CA SER A 187 -14.15 8.06 -12.53
C SER A 187 -12.66 8.20 -12.19
N SER A 188 -12.32 9.05 -11.21
CA SER A 188 -10.94 9.22 -10.74
C SER A 188 -10.39 7.92 -10.13
N GLN A 189 -11.19 7.19 -9.36
CA GLN A 189 -10.84 5.87 -8.81
C GLN A 189 -10.48 4.90 -9.95
N ALA A 190 -11.35 4.74 -10.94
CA ALA A 190 -11.10 3.85 -12.08
C ALA A 190 -9.81 4.22 -12.84
N GLN A 191 -9.52 5.52 -13.00
CA GLN A 191 -8.29 5.99 -13.62
C GLN A 191 -7.03 5.65 -12.82
N VAL A 192 -7.08 5.76 -11.49
CA VAL A 192 -5.94 5.41 -10.62
C VAL A 192 -5.71 3.90 -10.63
N LEU A 193 -6.77 3.09 -10.62
CA LEU A 193 -6.65 1.63 -10.72
C LEU A 193 -6.05 1.19 -12.05
N ASN A 194 -6.54 1.73 -13.18
CA ASN A 194 -5.93 1.52 -14.50
C ASN A 194 -4.45 1.92 -14.54
N LEU A 195 -4.07 2.98 -13.81
CA LEU A 195 -2.67 3.40 -13.71
C LEU A 195 -1.84 2.37 -12.93
N LEU A 196 -2.32 1.92 -11.77
CA LEU A 196 -1.60 0.94 -10.95
C LEU A 196 -1.45 -0.40 -11.69
N GLU A 197 -2.50 -0.89 -12.35
CA GLU A 197 -2.46 -2.11 -13.18
C GLU A 197 -1.37 -2.02 -14.27
N ARG A 198 -1.31 -0.88 -14.98
CA ARG A 198 -0.26 -0.66 -15.99
C ARG A 198 1.14 -0.58 -15.38
N LEU A 199 1.30 0.10 -14.24
CA LEU A 199 2.61 0.19 -13.59
C LEU A 199 3.12 -1.18 -13.13
N VAL A 200 2.24 -2.04 -12.61
CA VAL A 200 2.57 -3.44 -12.27
C VAL A 200 3.05 -4.19 -13.50
N SER A 201 2.31 -4.13 -14.61
CA SER A 201 2.66 -4.81 -15.86
C SER A 201 3.95 -4.28 -16.49
N ASP A 202 4.09 -2.96 -16.62
CA ASP A 202 5.16 -2.32 -17.39
C ASP A 202 6.50 -2.32 -16.63
N MET A 203 6.47 -2.32 -15.29
CA MET A 203 7.67 -2.23 -14.45
C MET A 203 8.00 -3.53 -13.70
N GLY A 204 7.14 -4.55 -13.78
CA GLY A 204 7.27 -5.76 -12.94
C GLY A 204 7.15 -5.46 -11.45
N LEU A 205 6.41 -4.41 -11.11
CA LEU A 205 6.26 -3.92 -9.74
C LEU A 205 5.41 -4.87 -8.91
N THR A 206 5.83 -5.15 -7.68
CA THR A 206 5.02 -5.87 -6.69
C THR A 206 4.23 -4.86 -5.86
N LEU A 207 2.94 -5.11 -5.63
CA LEU A 207 2.04 -4.14 -5.00
C LEU A 207 1.33 -4.76 -3.78
N GLY A 208 1.53 -4.19 -2.60
CA GLY A 208 0.68 -4.40 -1.44
C GLY A 208 -0.43 -3.36 -1.41
N PHE A 209 -1.68 -3.77 -1.59
CA PHE A 209 -2.82 -2.86 -1.72
C PHE A 209 -3.77 -2.98 -0.52
N ILE A 210 -3.75 -1.98 0.36
CA ILE A 210 -4.67 -1.91 1.51
C ILE A 210 -5.92 -1.15 1.09
N SER A 211 -7.08 -1.77 1.26
CA SER A 211 -8.37 -1.10 1.08
C SER A 211 -9.47 -1.72 1.92
N HIS A 212 -10.46 -0.92 2.26
CA HIS A 212 -11.75 -1.36 2.77
C HIS A 212 -12.79 -1.60 1.67
N ASP A 213 -12.54 -1.13 0.44
CA ASP A 213 -13.42 -1.36 -0.71
C ASP A 213 -13.04 -2.68 -1.42
N LEU A 214 -13.81 -3.71 -1.12
CA LEU A 214 -13.64 -5.04 -1.70
C LEU A 214 -13.90 -5.08 -3.22
N SER A 215 -14.67 -4.14 -3.78
CA SER A 215 -14.86 -4.08 -5.24
C SER A 215 -13.57 -3.72 -5.97
N VAL A 216 -12.76 -2.84 -5.37
CA VAL A 216 -11.45 -2.45 -5.88
C VAL A 216 -10.46 -3.59 -5.75
N VAL A 217 -10.47 -4.28 -4.62
CA VAL A 217 -9.59 -5.43 -4.35
C VAL A 217 -9.87 -6.54 -5.36
N ARG A 218 -11.15 -6.86 -5.61
CA ARG A 218 -11.58 -7.86 -6.60
C ARG A 218 -11.05 -7.58 -8.00
N ARG A 219 -10.91 -6.30 -8.34
CA ARG A 219 -10.46 -5.86 -9.65
C ARG A 219 -8.93 -5.91 -9.79
N LEU A 220 -8.21 -5.43 -8.78
CA LEU A 220 -6.78 -5.14 -8.88
C LEU A 220 -5.89 -6.28 -8.36
N CYS A 221 -6.35 -7.05 -7.35
CA CYS A 221 -5.52 -8.00 -6.63
C CYS A 221 -5.68 -9.42 -7.16
N LYS A 222 -4.58 -10.18 -7.15
CA LYS A 222 -4.56 -11.61 -7.46
C LYS A 222 -4.75 -12.47 -6.22
N THR A 223 -4.12 -12.07 -5.12
CA THR A 223 -4.22 -12.74 -3.81
C THR A 223 -4.78 -11.76 -2.80
N THR A 224 -5.55 -12.23 -1.82
CA THR A 224 -6.11 -11.37 -0.77
C THR A 224 -5.90 -11.98 0.61
N LEU A 225 -5.42 -11.14 1.53
CA LEU A 225 -5.27 -11.39 2.96
C LEU A 225 -6.40 -10.68 3.71
N VAL A 226 -7.24 -11.44 4.40
CA VAL A 226 -8.32 -10.91 5.24
C VAL A 226 -7.81 -10.82 6.67
N LEU A 227 -7.62 -9.59 7.15
CA LEU A 227 -7.22 -9.31 8.53
C LEU A 227 -8.43 -9.06 9.42
N HIS A 228 -8.46 -9.75 10.55
CA HIS A 228 -9.42 -9.51 11.62
C HIS A 228 -8.70 -9.51 12.98
N ARG A 229 -8.84 -8.43 13.75
CA ARG A 229 -8.29 -8.31 15.12
C ARG A 229 -6.81 -8.72 15.25
N GLY A 230 -6.00 -8.37 14.25
CA GLY A 230 -4.57 -8.65 14.23
C GLY A 230 -4.15 -10.02 13.71
N GLU A 231 -5.09 -10.81 13.19
CA GLU A 231 -4.87 -12.16 12.65
C GLU A 231 -5.27 -12.21 11.17
N ILE A 232 -4.56 -13.02 10.37
CA ILE A 232 -5.01 -13.38 9.02
C ILE A 232 -6.02 -14.51 9.18
N VAL A 233 -7.30 -14.20 8.99
CA VAL A 233 -8.37 -15.19 9.12
C VAL A 233 -8.63 -15.95 7.82
N GLU A 234 -8.21 -15.39 6.69
CA GLU A 234 -8.28 -16.03 5.38
C GLU A 234 -7.21 -15.47 4.44
N GLN A 235 -6.59 -16.37 3.67
CA GLN A 235 -5.67 -16.06 2.59
C GLN A 235 -6.00 -16.96 1.41
N ALA A 236 -6.33 -16.38 0.27
CA ALA A 236 -6.63 -17.12 -0.95
C ALA A 236 -6.42 -16.26 -2.20
N GLU A 237 -6.42 -16.91 -3.37
CA GLU A 237 -6.60 -16.21 -4.64
C GLU A 237 -7.89 -15.39 -4.56
N THR A 238 -7.84 -14.13 -4.99
CA THR A 238 -8.94 -13.17 -4.89
C THR A 238 -10.19 -13.70 -5.58
N ALA A 239 -10.08 -14.35 -6.75
CA ALA A 239 -11.23 -14.95 -7.42
C ALA A 239 -11.90 -16.05 -6.57
N ALA A 240 -11.12 -16.92 -5.95
CA ALA A 240 -11.61 -17.99 -5.09
C ALA A 240 -12.22 -17.45 -3.79
N LEU A 241 -11.59 -16.45 -3.18
CA LEU A 241 -12.06 -15.81 -1.95
C LEU A 241 -13.44 -15.17 -2.12
N PHE A 242 -13.69 -14.52 -3.25
CA PHE A 242 -15.00 -13.91 -3.54
C PHE A 242 -16.06 -14.93 -3.98
N GLY A 243 -15.65 -16.07 -4.57
CA GLY A 243 -16.57 -17.12 -5.03
C GLY A 243 -16.96 -18.12 -3.94
N ALA A 244 -16.05 -18.43 -3.03
CA ALA A 244 -16.21 -19.45 -1.99
C ALA A 244 -15.44 -19.08 -0.70
N PRO A 245 -15.81 -17.99 -0.02
CA PRO A 245 -15.15 -17.57 1.22
C PRO A 245 -15.29 -18.63 2.33
N THR A 246 -14.16 -19.00 2.93
CA THR A 246 -14.08 -20.06 3.94
C THR A 246 -14.25 -19.54 5.36
N ALA A 247 -13.73 -18.35 5.68
CA ALA A 247 -13.87 -17.77 7.01
C ALA A 247 -15.21 -17.04 7.17
N GLN A 248 -15.81 -17.15 8.37
CA GLN A 248 -17.09 -16.48 8.65
C GLN A 248 -16.98 -14.97 8.51
N TYR A 249 -15.90 -14.38 9.03
CA TYR A 249 -15.69 -12.94 8.91
C TYR A 249 -15.56 -12.47 7.46
N THR A 250 -14.97 -13.28 6.58
CA THR A 250 -14.89 -12.97 5.15
C THR A 250 -16.27 -12.97 4.50
N ARG A 251 -17.13 -13.93 4.85
CA ARG A 251 -18.54 -13.93 4.43
C ARG A 251 -19.26 -12.66 4.88
N ASP A 252 -19.15 -12.33 6.16
CA ASP A 252 -19.78 -11.14 6.73
C ASP A 252 -19.30 -9.84 6.03
N LEU A 253 -18.01 -9.76 5.69
CA LEU A 253 -17.44 -8.63 4.95
C LEU A 253 -17.97 -8.53 3.51
N LEU A 254 -18.08 -9.66 2.82
CA LEU A 254 -18.58 -9.71 1.44
C LEU A 254 -20.08 -9.39 1.38
N ASP A 255 -20.86 -9.90 2.34
CA ASP A 255 -22.31 -9.65 2.44
C ASP A 255 -22.64 -8.18 2.75
N ALA A 256 -21.70 -7.47 3.39
CA ALA A 256 -21.84 -6.04 3.68
C ALA A 256 -21.57 -5.14 2.45
N ILE A 257 -21.08 -5.68 1.33
CA ILE A 257 -20.86 -4.90 0.10
C ILE A 257 -22.20 -4.73 -0.62
N PRO A 258 -22.63 -3.50 -0.95
CA PRO A 258 -23.76 -3.28 -1.83
C PRO A 258 -23.47 -3.95 -3.18
N LEU A 259 -24.28 -4.94 -3.58
CA LEU A 259 -24.23 -5.45 -4.95
C LEU A 259 -24.54 -4.29 -5.90
N PRO A 260 -23.79 -4.12 -7.01
CA PRO A 260 -24.18 -3.15 -8.03
C PRO A 260 -25.61 -3.47 -8.46
N GLU A 261 -26.50 -2.47 -8.37
CA GLU A 261 -27.86 -2.59 -8.89
C GLU A 261 -27.77 -2.90 -10.39
N VAL A 262 -27.95 -4.17 -10.76
CA VAL A 262 -28.18 -4.54 -12.14
C VAL A 262 -29.59 -4.07 -12.46
N THR A 263 -29.75 -2.83 -12.93
CA THR A 263 -31.03 -2.39 -13.48
C THR A 263 -31.30 -3.22 -14.75
N PRO A 264 -32.25 -4.16 -14.76
CA PRO A 264 -32.57 -4.89 -15.97
C PRO A 264 -33.55 -4.01 -16.75
N GLY A 265 -33.07 -3.33 -17.79
CA GLY A 265 -34.00 -2.65 -18.67
C GLY A 265 -33.34 -1.82 -19.75
N TRP A 266 -33.06 -2.42 -20.90
CA TRP A 266 -33.15 -1.83 -22.25
C TRP A 266 -33.23 -2.94 -23.32
N LEU A 267 -34.08 -3.94 -23.11
CA LEU A 267 -34.60 -4.80 -24.19
C LEU A 267 -36.13 -4.71 -24.14
N GLY A 268 -36.64 -3.70 -24.83
CA GLY A 268 -38.04 -3.47 -25.18
C GLY A 268 -38.07 -2.69 -26.49
#